data_AF-A0A345C0Y9-F1
#
_entry.id   AF-A0A345C0Y9-F1
#
_cell.length_a   1.000
_cell.length_b   1.000
_cell.length_c   1.000
_cell.angle_alpha   90.00
_cell.angle_beta   90.00
_cell.angle_gamma   90.00
#
_symmetry.space_group_name_H-M   'P 1'
#
loop_
_entity.id
_entity.type
_entity.pdbx_description
1 polymer ?
#
loop_
_entity_poly.entity_id
_entity_poly.type
_entity_poly.pdbx_seq_one_letter_code
_entity_poly.pdbx_strand_id
1 'polypeptide(L)'
;MAAFNNEQEIYDLIGDFFEEIKDSEPVKEMMETLEPDDGYDAYCQFIYSNPDGKITFQQGENTPVEVICGETDARAALKFTQSADIGHQFWLGQLNLQETLARQQIVAEGPLAKVLKAMPQIEQIHPMYRDYLKNTGKEELLSV
;
A
#
# COMPACT_ATOMS: atom_id res chain seq x y z
N MET A 1 8.64 3.36 -18.01
CA MET A 1 9.97 2.95 -17.47
C MET A 1 9.69 2.18 -16.19
N ALA A 2 10.61 1.36 -15.69
CA ALA A 2 10.42 0.80 -14.35
C ALA A 2 10.55 1.94 -13.34
N ALA A 3 9.62 2.04 -12.40
CA ALA A 3 9.69 3.03 -11.32
C ALA A 3 10.73 2.64 -10.25
N PHE A 4 11.07 1.35 -10.17
CA PHE A 4 11.97 0.79 -9.16
C PHE A 4 13.00 -0.15 -9.77
N ASN A 5 14.22 -0.12 -9.24
CA ASN A 5 15.34 -0.97 -9.64
C ASN A 5 15.64 -2.08 -8.61
N ASN A 6 15.33 -1.84 -7.33
CA ASN A 6 15.54 -2.78 -6.24
C ASN A 6 14.47 -2.61 -5.14
N GLU A 7 14.43 -3.57 -4.20
CA GLU A 7 13.46 -3.59 -3.11
C GLU A 7 13.59 -2.40 -2.15
N GLN A 8 14.82 -1.90 -1.95
CA GLN A 8 15.07 -0.75 -1.08
C GLN A 8 14.39 0.51 -1.62
N GLU A 9 14.38 0.72 -2.94
CA GLU A 9 13.66 1.84 -3.56
C GLU A 9 12.14 1.75 -3.34
N ILE A 10 11.58 0.54 -3.22
CA ILE A 10 10.17 0.37 -2.85
C ILE A 10 9.95 0.81 -1.40
N TYR A 11 10.83 0.39 -0.49
CA TYR A 11 10.73 0.69 0.94
C TYR A 11 10.94 2.19 1.22
N ASP A 12 11.97 2.79 0.63
CA ASP A 12 12.31 4.22 0.76
C ASP A 12 11.25 5.14 0.13
N LEU A 13 10.36 4.60 -0.72
CA LEU A 13 9.30 5.38 -1.35
C LEU A 13 7.94 5.10 -0.72
N ILE A 14 7.46 3.86 -0.82
CA ILE A 14 6.12 3.49 -0.35
C ILE A 14 6.14 3.32 1.17
N GLY A 15 7.17 2.68 1.72
CA GLY A 15 7.29 2.49 3.17
C GLY A 15 7.40 3.83 3.89
N ASP A 16 8.37 4.67 3.50
CA ASP A 16 8.58 5.99 4.08
C ASP A 16 7.37 6.91 3.94
N PHE A 17 6.66 6.85 2.82
CA PHE A 17 5.40 7.59 2.64
C PHE A 17 4.38 7.22 3.72
N PHE A 18 4.15 5.93 3.94
CA PHE A 18 3.18 5.49 4.96
C PHE A 18 3.65 5.79 6.38
N GLU A 19 4.96 5.73 6.64
CA GLU A 19 5.52 6.19 7.93
C GLU A 19 5.29 7.69 8.16
N GLU A 20 5.34 8.53 7.12
CA GLU A 20 5.06 9.96 7.21
C GLU A 20 3.58 10.25 7.50
N ILE A 21 2.66 9.48 6.91
CA ILE A 21 1.21 9.75 6.97
C ILE A 21 0.44 8.86 7.96
N LYS A 22 1.12 7.98 8.72
CA LYS A 22 0.48 6.98 9.60
C LYS A 22 -0.50 7.54 10.62
N ASP A 23 -0.28 8.77 11.07
CA ASP A 23 -1.14 9.44 12.06
C ASP A 23 -2.21 10.34 11.42
N SER A 24 -2.31 10.38 10.10
CA SER A 24 -3.34 11.13 9.38
C SER A 24 -4.72 10.48 9.53
N GLU A 25 -5.76 11.29 9.50
CA GLU A 25 -7.15 10.83 9.59
C GLU A 25 -7.54 9.80 8.52
N PRO A 26 -7.22 9.96 7.22
CA PRO A 26 -7.57 8.96 6.23
C PRO A 26 -6.89 7.61 6.46
N VAL A 27 -5.67 7.59 7.01
CA VAL A 27 -5.00 6.33 7.37
C VAL A 27 -5.68 5.66 8.56
N LYS A 28 -6.04 6.41 9.60
CA LYS A 28 -6.80 5.89 10.75
C LYS A 28 -8.11 5.23 10.31
N GLU A 29 -8.94 5.96 9.57
CA GLU A 29 -10.22 5.46 9.08
C GLU A 29 -10.05 4.25 8.14
N MET A 30 -8.97 4.24 7.34
CA MET A 30 -8.62 3.10 6.49
C MET A 30 -8.29 1.87 7.35
N MET A 31 -7.46 2.01 8.39
CA MET A 31 -7.09 0.89 9.27
C MET A 31 -8.29 0.37 10.06
N GLU A 32 -9.15 1.24 10.58
CA GLU A 32 -10.41 0.85 11.23
C GLU A 32 -11.31 0.05 10.28
N THR A 33 -11.38 0.44 9.01
CA THR A 33 -12.17 -0.28 8.01
C THR A 33 -11.56 -1.63 7.63
N LEU A 34 -10.22 -1.70 7.62
CA LEU A 34 -9.45 -2.89 7.28
C LEU A 34 -9.14 -3.79 8.49
N GLU A 35 -9.66 -3.46 9.67
CA GLU A 35 -9.41 -4.18 10.91
C GLU A 35 -9.52 -5.70 10.70
N PRO A 36 -8.45 -6.46 11.00
CA PRO A 36 -8.41 -7.89 10.73
C PRO A 36 -9.43 -8.64 11.61
N ASP A 37 -9.98 -9.74 11.08
CA ASP A 37 -10.76 -10.66 11.91
C ASP A 37 -9.81 -11.46 12.83
N ASP A 38 -10.37 -12.11 13.86
CA ASP A 38 -9.58 -12.92 14.80
C ASP A 38 -8.66 -13.92 14.09
N GLY A 39 -7.40 -13.98 14.52
CA GLY A 39 -6.40 -14.91 14.01
C GLY A 39 -5.51 -14.37 12.90
N TYR A 40 -5.62 -13.09 12.56
CA TYR A 40 -4.65 -12.35 11.74
C TYR A 40 -3.90 -11.32 12.59
N ASP A 41 -2.64 -11.11 12.25
CA ASP A 41 -1.72 -10.22 12.97
C ASP A 41 -1.56 -8.87 12.23
N ALA A 42 -1.90 -8.84 10.94
CA ALA A 42 -1.73 -7.68 10.07
C ALA A 42 -2.99 -7.38 9.23
N TYR A 43 -3.22 -6.10 8.94
CA TYR A 43 -4.31 -5.65 8.07
C TYR A 43 -4.13 -6.18 6.66
N CYS A 44 -2.95 -5.90 6.08
CA CYS A 44 -2.62 -6.29 4.73
C CYS A 44 -1.12 -6.47 4.51
N GLN A 45 -0.78 -7.25 3.49
CA GLN A 45 0.58 -7.40 2.98
C GLN A 45 0.57 -7.18 1.47
N PHE A 46 1.42 -6.26 1.02
CA PHE A 46 1.73 -6.06 -0.38
C PHE A 46 2.98 -6.87 -0.74
N ILE A 47 2.85 -7.72 -1.74
CA ILE A 47 3.89 -8.58 -2.28
C ILE A 47 4.19 -8.07 -3.69
N TYR A 48 5.32 -7.43 -3.83
CA TYR A 48 5.80 -6.85 -5.07
C TYR A 48 6.69 -7.81 -5.84
N SER A 49 6.72 -7.63 -7.14
CA SER A 49 7.62 -8.28 -8.09
C SER A 49 8.19 -7.25 -9.05
N ASN A 50 9.38 -7.54 -9.60
CA ASN A 50 10.09 -6.65 -10.53
C ASN A 50 10.26 -5.21 -10.01
N PRO A 51 11.04 -4.97 -8.93
CA PRO A 51 11.80 -5.95 -8.14
C PRO A 51 10.93 -6.61 -7.05
N ASP A 52 11.43 -7.73 -6.52
CA ASP A 52 10.75 -8.41 -5.41
C ASP A 52 10.81 -7.55 -4.15
N GLY A 53 9.73 -7.49 -3.39
CA GLY A 53 9.69 -6.71 -2.16
C GLY A 53 8.39 -6.92 -1.40
N LYS A 54 8.40 -6.70 -0.08
CA LYS A 54 7.21 -6.90 0.75
C LYS A 54 7.01 -5.73 1.69
N ILE A 55 5.78 -5.25 1.78
CA ILE A 55 5.37 -4.24 2.77
C ILE A 55 4.15 -4.78 3.50
N THR A 56 4.22 -4.86 4.83
CA THR A 56 3.13 -5.34 5.68
C THR A 56 2.66 -4.22 6.59
N PHE A 57 1.35 -3.99 6.63
CA PHE A 57 0.72 -3.05 7.54
C PHE A 57 0.06 -3.82 8.67
N GLN A 58 0.48 -3.54 9.91
CA GLN A 58 -0.08 -4.14 11.11
C GLN A 58 -0.46 -3.09 12.14
N GLN A 59 -1.25 -3.49 13.14
CA GLN A 59 -1.59 -2.60 14.25
C GLN A 59 -0.31 -2.25 15.01
N GLY A 60 0.02 -0.96 15.06
CA GLY A 60 1.13 -0.48 15.87
C GLY A 60 0.73 -0.38 17.35
N GLU A 61 1.70 -0.48 18.26
CA GLU A 61 1.46 -0.40 19.71
C GLU A 61 0.87 0.96 20.15
N ASN A 62 1.32 2.05 19.52
CA ASN A 62 0.91 3.43 19.84
C ASN A 62 0.59 4.26 18.59
N THR A 63 0.38 3.61 17.45
CA THR A 63 0.10 4.26 16.17
C THR A 63 -0.95 3.44 15.43
N PRO A 64 -1.78 4.06 14.58
CA PRO A 64 -2.83 3.36 13.83
C PRO A 64 -2.29 2.26 12.93
N VAL A 65 -1.04 2.42 12.44
CA VAL A 65 -0.39 1.46 11.57
C VAL A 65 1.12 1.47 11.80
N GLU A 66 1.70 0.27 11.88
CA GLU A 66 3.13 0.04 11.78
C GLU A 66 3.45 -0.54 10.41
N VAL A 67 4.47 0.00 9.74
CA VAL A 67 4.91 -0.45 8.42
C VAL A 67 6.13 -1.36 8.57
N ILE A 68 5.99 -2.61 8.17
CA ILE A 68 7.09 -3.59 8.14
C ILE A 68 7.53 -3.80 6.69
N CYS A 69 8.77 -3.42 6.39
CA CYS A 69 9.42 -3.69 5.12
C CYS A 69 10.19 -5.02 5.18
N GLY A 70 10.03 -5.87 4.16
CA GLY A 70 10.68 -7.17 4.06
C GLY A 70 9.85 -8.34 4.61
N GLU A 71 10.55 -9.44 4.92
CA GLU A 71 9.92 -10.67 5.41
C GLU A 71 9.35 -10.50 6.82
N THR A 72 8.20 -11.12 7.07
CA THR A 72 7.55 -11.17 8.38
C THR A 72 6.73 -12.46 8.52
N ASP A 73 6.63 -12.96 9.75
CA ASP A 73 5.77 -14.09 10.10
C ASP A 73 4.31 -13.65 10.37
N ALA A 74 4.03 -12.35 10.32
CA ALA A 74 2.69 -11.80 10.55
C ALA A 74 1.69 -12.35 9.53
N ARG A 75 0.56 -12.89 10.02
CA ARG A 75 -0.51 -13.37 9.15
C ARG A 75 -1.39 -12.20 8.74
N ALA A 76 -1.21 -11.73 7.51
CA ALA A 76 -2.04 -10.66 6.95
C ALA A 76 -3.44 -11.16 6.55
N ALA A 77 -4.48 -10.42 6.95
CA ALA A 77 -5.87 -10.69 6.58
C ALA A 77 -6.12 -10.48 5.08
N LEU A 78 -5.43 -9.52 4.48
CA LEU A 78 -5.44 -9.24 3.06
C LEU A 78 -4.03 -9.41 2.48
N LYS A 79 -3.92 -10.03 1.30
CA LYS A 79 -2.66 -10.07 0.55
C LYS A 79 -2.88 -9.53 -0.85
N PHE A 80 -1.98 -8.67 -1.30
CA PHE A 80 -2.00 -8.10 -2.64
C PHE A 80 -0.70 -8.45 -3.34
N THR A 81 -0.78 -9.24 -4.41
CA THR A 81 0.36 -9.57 -5.25
C THR A 81 0.28 -8.77 -6.55
N GLN A 82 1.33 -7.99 -6.85
CA GLN A 82 1.39 -7.09 -8.00
C GLN A 82 2.85 -6.79 -8.37
N SER A 83 3.12 -6.10 -9.49
CA SER A 83 4.45 -5.52 -9.70
C SER A 83 4.62 -4.26 -8.87
N ALA A 84 5.87 -3.87 -8.59
CA ALA A 84 6.16 -2.62 -7.90
C ALA A 84 5.56 -1.41 -8.64
N ASP A 85 5.67 -1.38 -9.97
CA ASP A 85 5.08 -0.35 -10.82
C ASP A 85 3.55 -0.26 -10.69
N ILE A 86 2.85 -1.40 -10.66
CA ILE A 86 1.39 -1.42 -10.46
C ILE A 86 1.03 -0.91 -9.07
N GLY A 87 1.81 -1.27 -8.05
CA GLY A 87 1.66 -0.72 -6.70
C GLY A 87 1.83 0.79 -6.63
N HIS A 88 2.82 1.33 -7.32
CA HIS A 88 3.04 2.77 -7.42
C HIS A 88 1.90 3.48 -8.14
N GLN A 89 1.45 2.96 -9.28
CA GLN A 89 0.32 3.52 -10.02
C GLN A 89 -0.99 3.45 -9.23
N PHE A 90 -1.16 2.42 -8.39
CA PHE A 90 -2.28 2.33 -7.46
C PHE A 90 -2.26 3.51 -6.48
N TRP A 91 -1.14 3.77 -5.79
CA TRP A 91 -1.03 4.87 -4.83
C TRP A 91 -1.06 6.26 -5.48
N LEU A 92 -0.67 6.38 -6.75
CA LEU A 92 -0.91 7.59 -7.53
C LEU A 92 -2.39 7.82 -7.83
N GLY A 93 -3.26 6.81 -7.69
CA GLY A 93 -4.65 6.87 -8.12
C GLY A 93 -4.79 6.89 -9.65
N GLN A 94 -3.87 6.22 -10.35
CA GLN A 94 -3.89 6.09 -11.81
C GLN A 94 -4.56 4.79 -12.30
N LEU A 95 -4.86 3.88 -11.37
CA LEU A 95 -5.47 2.59 -11.68
C LEU A 95 -6.95 2.56 -11.30
N ASN A 96 -7.73 1.81 -12.07
CA ASN A 96 -9.06 1.37 -11.66
C ASN A 96 -8.94 -0.01 -11.02
N LEU A 97 -9.16 -0.11 -9.70
CA LEU A 97 -8.97 -1.36 -8.95
C LEU A 97 -9.76 -2.54 -9.55
N GLN A 98 -11.00 -2.34 -9.98
CA GLN A 98 -11.82 -3.41 -10.55
C GLN A 98 -11.24 -3.92 -11.88
N GLU A 99 -10.81 -3.01 -12.74
CA GLU A 99 -10.15 -3.37 -14.00
C GLU A 99 -8.83 -4.10 -13.75
N THR A 100 -8.01 -3.59 -12.83
CA THR A 100 -6.70 -4.17 -12.50
C THR A 100 -6.83 -5.57 -11.88
N LEU A 101 -7.84 -5.79 -11.04
CA LEU A 101 -8.21 -7.12 -10.52
C LEU A 101 -8.70 -8.05 -11.63
N ALA A 102 -9.59 -7.56 -12.51
CA ALA A 102 -10.12 -8.36 -13.63
C ALA A 102 -9.02 -8.77 -14.62
N ARG A 103 -8.00 -7.93 -14.80
CA ARG A 103 -6.80 -8.19 -15.61
C ARG A 103 -5.72 -8.99 -14.87
N GLN A 104 -5.94 -9.34 -13.60
CA GLN A 104 -4.97 -10.03 -12.74
C GLN A 104 -3.63 -9.31 -12.61
N GLN A 105 -3.61 -8.00 -12.81
CA GLN A 105 -2.44 -7.15 -12.55
C GLN A 105 -2.24 -6.93 -11.05
N ILE A 106 -3.35 -6.94 -10.31
CA ILE A 106 -3.39 -7.11 -8.85
C ILE A 106 -4.11 -8.42 -8.59
N VAL A 107 -3.49 -9.29 -7.80
CA VAL A 107 -4.14 -10.48 -7.25
C VAL A 107 -4.37 -10.21 -5.77
N ALA A 108 -5.64 -10.14 -5.37
CA ALA A 108 -6.04 -9.91 -3.99
C ALA A 108 -6.59 -11.19 -3.35
N GLU A 109 -6.09 -11.52 -2.17
CA GLU A 109 -6.56 -12.61 -1.33
C GLU A 109 -7.09 -12.04 -0.01
N GLY A 110 -8.22 -12.57 0.47
CA GLY A 110 -8.87 -12.11 1.71
C GLY A 110 -10.19 -11.34 1.47
N PRO A 111 -10.70 -10.61 2.47
CA PRO A 111 -12.01 -9.97 2.44
C PRO A 111 -12.02 -8.69 1.58
N LEU A 112 -12.02 -8.84 0.24
CA LEU A 112 -12.00 -7.73 -0.72
C LEU A 112 -13.11 -6.68 -0.48
N ALA A 113 -14.25 -7.08 0.12
CA ALA A 113 -15.31 -6.16 0.52
C ALA A 113 -14.84 -5.06 1.49
N LYS A 114 -13.90 -5.37 2.41
CA LYS A 114 -13.29 -4.37 3.32
C LYS A 114 -12.47 -3.35 2.53
N VAL A 115 -11.71 -3.81 1.52
CA VAL A 115 -10.93 -2.94 0.62
C VAL A 115 -11.82 -1.98 -0.15
N LEU A 116 -12.90 -2.49 -0.74
CA LEU A 116 -13.88 -1.67 -1.47
C LEU A 116 -14.54 -0.62 -0.56
N LYS A 117 -14.78 -0.96 0.70
CA LYS A 117 -15.32 -0.03 1.70
C LYS A 117 -14.30 1.05 2.10
N ALA A 118 -13.02 0.74 2.11
CA ALA A 118 -11.93 1.66 2.42
C ALA A 118 -11.51 2.57 1.24
N MET A 119 -12.07 2.37 0.04
CA MET A 119 -11.74 3.16 -1.14
C MET A 119 -11.86 4.68 -0.96
N PRO A 120 -12.89 5.23 -0.28
CA PRO A 120 -12.97 6.68 -0.06
C PRO A 120 -11.77 7.26 0.71
N GLN A 121 -11.18 6.50 1.64
CA GLN A 121 -9.98 6.88 2.36
C GLN A 121 -8.74 6.77 1.47
N ILE A 122 -8.64 5.70 0.67
CA ILE A 122 -7.55 5.51 -0.30
C ILE A 122 -7.54 6.67 -1.31
N GLU A 123 -8.70 7.11 -1.79
CA GLU A 123 -8.83 8.27 -2.68
C GLU A 123 -8.33 9.58 -2.04
N GLN A 124 -8.46 9.74 -0.72
CA GLN A 124 -7.89 10.88 0.02
C GLN A 124 -6.37 10.77 0.19
N ILE A 125 -5.81 9.55 0.19
CA ILE A 125 -4.36 9.30 0.26
C ILE A 125 -3.67 9.59 -1.07
N HIS A 126 -4.35 9.40 -2.22
CA HIS A 126 -3.78 9.68 -3.55
C HIS A 126 -3.13 11.08 -3.70
N PRO A 127 -3.79 12.20 -3.34
CA PRO A 127 -3.13 13.51 -3.40
C PRO A 127 -1.95 13.63 -2.44
N MET A 128 -2.03 13.01 -1.24
CA MET A 128 -0.92 13.00 -0.29
C MET A 128 0.31 12.31 -0.88
N TYR A 129 0.13 11.20 -1.59
CA TYR A 129 1.22 10.50 -2.26
C TYR A 129 1.86 11.34 -3.37
N ARG A 130 1.04 12.03 -4.16
CA ARG A 130 1.53 12.94 -5.22
C ARG A 130 2.30 14.12 -4.65
N ASP A 131 1.87 14.67 -3.52
CA ASP A 131 2.56 15.78 -2.87
C ASP A 131 3.84 15.31 -2.16
N TYR A 132 3.84 14.11 -1.58
CA TYR A 132 5.05 13.47 -1.06
C TYR A 132 6.13 13.31 -2.14
N LEU A 133 5.77 12.86 -3.35
CA LEU A 133 6.72 12.76 -4.47
C LEU A 133 7.33 14.12 -4.83
N LYS A 134 6.53 15.19 -4.86
CA LYS A 134 7.04 16.55 -5.12
C LYS A 134 7.98 17.02 -4.00
N ASN A 135 7.55 16.86 -2.75
CA ASN A 135 8.28 17.34 -1.58
C ASN A 135 9.62 16.62 -1.38
N THR A 136 9.71 15.36 -1.82
CA THR A 136 10.94 14.56 -1.76
C THR A 136 11.80 14.63 -3.03
N GLY A 137 11.43 15.48 -3.99
CA GLY A 137 12.18 15.70 -5.23
C GLY A 137 12.11 14.54 -6.23
N LYS A 138 11.08 13.69 -6.13
CA LYS A 138 10.82 12.52 -6.99
C LYS A 138 9.68 12.79 -7.99
N GLU A 139 9.59 14.02 -8.49
CA GLU A 139 8.51 14.47 -9.38
C GLU A 139 8.43 13.68 -10.69
N GLU A 140 9.57 13.15 -11.14
CA GLU A 140 9.67 12.31 -12.34
C GLU A 140 8.77 11.07 -12.26
N LEU A 141 8.57 10.54 -11.04
CA LEU A 141 7.74 9.35 -10.80
C LEU A 141 6.23 9.63 -10.98
N LEU A 142 5.79 10.89 -11.00
CA LEU A 142 4.37 11.24 -11.18
C LEU A 142 3.80 10.82 -12.56
N SER A 143 4.68 10.51 -13.51
CA SER A 143 4.33 10.26 -14.92
C SER A 143 4.78 8.88 -15.44
N VAL A 144 5.22 7.99 -14.55
CA VAL A 144 5.82 6.68 -14.90
C VAL A 144 4.79 5.59 -15.17
#